data_AF-A0A8H8JTG4-F1
#
_entry.id   AF-A0A8H8JTG4-F1
#
_cell.length_a   1.000
_cell.length_b   1.000
_cell.length_c   1.000
_cell.angle_alpha   90.00
_cell.angle_beta   90.00
_cell.angle_gamma   90.00
#
_symmetry.space_group_name_H-M   'P 1'
#
loop_
_entity.id
_entity.type
_entity.pdbx_description
1 polymer ?
#
loop_
_entity_poly.entity_id
_entity_poly.type
_entity_poly.pdbx_seq_one_letter_code
_entity_poly.pdbx_strand_id
1 'polypeptide(L)'
;MSQSHYPPTPADETDLLYSEQPVNARSGRQDVDIIKTVKIERDMQGVTVEGFRTLGVVSTFIAGVEAQCFGLVPSDTRSEEPMVKAISALLVIGLLLSSFGAVTALLAARWFDLLKGDEVELLNHRWACARAGFSHSGYVPSNHQERQLDNTFEYTYKGNLPNDSIMREIENCKLKRRNWILAKLMLVPFQFIVFGYYSFITGITLYTWRFQPVGTAAACTIITITGTIVVVCLHLDFETMGALNQMSFRRPRL
;
A
#
# COMPACT_ATOMS: atom_id res chain seq x y z
N MET A 1 -16.71 55.69 -8.16
CA MET A 1 -18.06 56.12 -8.61
C MET A 1 -18.74 54.88 -9.13
N SER A 2 -19.55 54.17 -8.37
CA SER A 2 -20.90 54.58 -7.96
C SER A 2 -21.26 54.00 -6.60
N GLN A 3 -21.78 54.85 -5.72
CA GLN A 3 -22.45 54.54 -4.46
C GLN A 3 -23.93 54.28 -4.75
N SER A 4 -24.55 53.32 -4.06
CA SER A 4 -25.99 53.39 -3.78
C SER A 4 -26.27 52.90 -2.35
N HIS A 5 -26.65 53.88 -1.54
CA HIS A 5 -27.22 53.81 -0.21
C HIS A 5 -28.60 53.14 -0.20
N TYR A 6 -28.93 52.49 0.93
CA TYR A 6 -30.07 52.72 1.85
C TYR A 6 -30.41 51.40 2.59
N PRO A 7 -31.20 51.39 3.67
CA PRO A 7 -31.16 52.13 4.94
C PRO A 7 -31.03 51.16 6.17
N PRO A 8 -30.90 51.65 7.42
CA PRO A 8 -30.86 50.82 8.63
C PRO A 8 -32.21 50.71 9.38
N THR A 9 -32.27 49.74 10.31
CA THR A 9 -33.19 49.56 11.48
C THR A 9 -34.63 49.03 11.20
N PRO A 10 -35.28 48.27 12.12
CA PRO A 10 -35.22 48.36 13.59
C PRO A 10 -34.83 47.06 14.34
N ALA A 11 -34.43 47.28 15.59
CA ALA A 11 -34.29 46.27 16.63
C ALA A 11 -35.67 45.65 16.97
N ASP A 12 -35.70 44.34 17.16
CA ASP A 12 -36.78 43.70 17.90
C ASP A 12 -36.17 42.82 18.99
N GLU A 13 -36.49 43.22 20.20
CA GLU A 13 -36.05 42.73 21.48
C GLU A 13 -37.06 41.65 21.89
N THR A 14 -36.72 40.39 21.62
CA THR A 14 -37.42 39.25 22.22
C THR A 14 -36.45 38.46 23.07
N ASP A 15 -36.36 38.91 24.32
CA ASP A 15 -36.06 38.08 25.48
C ASP A 15 -37.02 36.89 25.52
N LEU A 16 -36.59 35.76 24.96
CA LEU A 16 -37.13 34.46 25.26
C LEU A 16 -36.05 33.64 25.96
N LEU A 17 -36.12 33.72 27.29
CA LEU A 17 -35.74 32.66 28.23
C LEU A 17 -36.02 31.27 27.63
N TYR A 18 -34.98 30.62 27.12
CA TYR A 18 -34.98 29.18 26.87
C TYR A 18 -33.68 28.58 27.39
N SER A 19 -33.74 28.19 28.67
CA SER A 19 -33.19 26.95 29.21
C SER A 19 -31.81 26.55 28.69
N GLU A 20 -30.75 26.94 29.42
CA GLU A 20 -29.47 26.23 29.41
C GLU A 20 -29.69 24.78 29.88
N GLN A 21 -30.05 23.89 28.95
CA GLN A 21 -29.73 22.50 29.12
C GLN A 21 -28.21 22.37 29.08
N PRO A 22 -27.58 21.64 30.02
CA PRO A 22 -26.15 21.34 29.93
C PRO A 22 -25.92 20.52 28.66
N VAL A 23 -25.45 21.19 27.61
CA VAL A 23 -24.93 20.55 26.41
C VAL A 23 -23.81 19.64 26.88
N ASN A 24 -24.07 18.34 26.79
CA ASN A 24 -23.14 17.27 27.10
C ASN A 24 -21.84 17.48 26.28
N ALA A 25 -20.85 18.13 26.89
CA ALA A 25 -19.53 18.41 26.33
C ALA A 25 -18.70 17.14 26.01
N ARG A 26 -19.32 15.96 26.10
CA ARG A 26 -18.73 14.67 25.71
C ARG A 26 -18.88 14.34 24.21
N SER A 27 -19.84 14.95 23.50
CA SER A 27 -20.08 14.66 22.08
C SER A 27 -18.97 15.21 21.17
N GLY A 28 -18.45 16.40 21.48
CA GLY A 28 -17.43 17.05 20.64
C GLY A 28 -16.04 16.40 20.67
N ARG A 29 -15.77 15.51 21.65
CA ARG A 29 -14.46 14.82 21.74
C ARG A 29 -14.40 13.56 20.86
N GLN A 30 -15.52 12.87 20.69
CA GLN A 30 -15.61 11.67 19.83
C GLN A 30 -15.56 12.04 18.34
N ASP A 31 -16.24 13.09 17.91
CA ASP A 31 -16.21 13.51 16.50
C ASP A 31 -14.81 13.96 16.05
N VAL A 32 -14.05 14.63 16.93
CA VAL A 32 -12.68 15.07 16.62
C VAL A 32 -11.73 13.87 16.47
N ASP A 33 -11.93 12.80 17.24
CA ASP A 33 -11.11 11.60 17.14
C ASP A 33 -11.46 10.77 15.90
N ILE A 34 -12.75 10.66 15.54
CA ILE A 34 -13.21 9.98 14.30
C ILE A 34 -12.70 10.71 13.04
N ILE A 35 -12.80 12.05 13.01
CA ILE A 35 -12.32 12.86 11.87
C ILE A 35 -10.79 12.71 11.71
N LYS A 36 -10.04 12.58 12.81
CA LYS A 36 -8.59 12.36 12.76
C LYS A 36 -8.23 10.98 12.22
N THR A 37 -8.89 9.91 12.65
CA THR A 37 -8.63 8.56 12.14
C THR A 37 -8.98 8.43 10.66
N VAL A 38 -10.10 9.01 10.22
CA VAL A 38 -10.49 9.00 8.79
C VAL A 38 -9.47 9.74 7.92
N LYS A 39 -8.88 10.83 8.43
CA LYS A 39 -7.86 11.59 7.69
C LYS A 39 -6.53 10.84 7.57
N ILE A 40 -6.10 10.14 8.63
CA ILE A 40 -4.85 9.35 8.64
C ILE A 40 -4.92 8.17 7.66
N GLU A 41 -6.09 7.54 7.52
CA GLU A 41 -6.24 6.34 6.69
C GLU A 41 -6.22 6.64 5.18
N ARG A 42 -6.83 7.76 4.75
CA ARG A 42 -6.71 8.23 3.35
C ARG A 42 -5.27 8.56 2.97
N ASP A 43 -4.49 9.02 3.94
CA ASP A 43 -3.07 9.31 3.76
C ASP A 43 -2.28 8.02 3.47
N MET A 44 -2.61 6.91 4.15
CA MET A 44 -1.95 5.62 3.94
C MET A 44 -2.24 5.01 2.56
N GLN A 45 -3.49 5.12 2.06
CA GLN A 45 -3.81 4.70 0.70
C GLN A 45 -3.07 5.56 -0.34
N GLY A 46 -3.01 6.87 -0.12
CA GLY A 46 -2.25 7.79 -0.97
C GLY A 46 -0.76 7.43 -1.05
N VAL A 47 -0.13 7.17 0.11
CA VAL A 47 1.27 6.74 0.18
C VAL A 47 1.49 5.42 -0.55
N THR A 48 0.55 4.47 -0.46
CA THR A 48 0.66 3.17 -1.13
C THR A 48 0.58 3.31 -2.66
N VAL A 49 -0.40 4.10 -3.16
CA VAL A 49 -0.55 4.37 -4.59
C VAL A 49 0.70 5.06 -5.16
N GLU A 50 1.19 6.08 -4.47
CA GLU A 50 2.39 6.81 -4.88
C GLU A 50 3.64 5.91 -4.85
N GLY A 51 3.72 5.01 -3.86
CA GLY A 51 4.76 3.99 -3.77
C GLY A 51 4.77 3.06 -4.99
N PHE A 52 3.62 2.48 -5.37
CA PHE A 52 3.53 1.63 -6.56
C PHE A 52 3.81 2.38 -7.87
N ARG A 53 3.37 3.63 -7.97
CA ARG A 53 3.64 4.49 -9.14
C ARG A 53 5.13 4.78 -9.27
N THR A 54 5.78 5.17 -8.18
CA THR A 54 7.22 5.40 -8.13
C THR A 54 7.99 4.12 -8.47
N LEU A 55 7.60 2.99 -7.91
CA LEU A 55 8.20 1.68 -8.17
C LEU A 55 8.06 1.25 -9.63
N GLY A 56 6.91 1.53 -10.27
CA GLY A 56 6.74 1.32 -11.71
C GLY A 56 7.66 2.18 -12.58
N VAL A 57 7.85 3.46 -12.23
CA VAL A 57 8.77 4.37 -12.93
C VAL A 57 10.22 3.92 -12.79
N VAL A 58 10.64 3.59 -11.56
CA VAL A 58 12.00 3.08 -11.28
C VAL A 58 12.24 1.77 -12.04
N SER A 59 11.28 0.85 -12.05
CA SER A 59 11.38 -0.42 -12.79
C SER A 59 11.49 -0.21 -14.30
N THR A 60 10.77 0.78 -14.86
CA THR A 60 10.87 1.13 -16.28
C THR A 60 12.24 1.70 -16.63
N PHE A 61 12.80 2.53 -15.75
CA PHE A 61 14.16 3.04 -15.91
C PHE A 61 15.19 1.91 -15.89
N ILE A 62 15.07 0.97 -14.93
CA ILE A 62 15.93 -0.22 -14.85
C ILE A 62 15.82 -1.02 -16.15
N ALA A 63 14.61 -1.36 -16.60
CA ALA A 63 14.41 -2.08 -17.87
C ALA A 63 15.03 -1.36 -19.07
N GLY A 64 15.04 -0.02 -19.08
CA GLY A 64 15.73 0.79 -20.09
C GLY A 64 17.25 0.64 -20.06
N VAL A 65 17.87 0.62 -18.86
CA VAL A 65 19.30 0.34 -18.70
C VAL A 65 19.61 -1.10 -19.12
N GLU A 66 18.78 -2.06 -18.73
CA GLU A 66 18.93 -3.47 -19.12
C GLU A 66 18.87 -3.65 -20.64
N ALA A 67 17.97 -2.94 -21.33
CA ALA A 67 17.85 -2.96 -22.78
C ALA A 67 19.10 -2.42 -23.49
N GLN A 68 19.69 -1.35 -22.96
CA GLN A 68 20.94 -0.80 -23.50
C GLN A 68 22.10 -1.78 -23.31
N CYS A 69 22.21 -2.39 -22.12
CA CYS A 69 23.23 -3.40 -21.85
C CYS A 69 23.06 -4.65 -22.73
N PHE A 70 21.82 -5.08 -22.98
CA PHE A 70 21.55 -6.18 -23.89
C PHE A 70 22.04 -5.89 -25.32
N GLY A 71 21.88 -4.65 -25.79
CA GLY A 71 22.39 -4.21 -27.09
C GLY A 71 23.92 -4.25 -27.23
N LEU A 72 24.67 -4.29 -26.12
CA LEU A 72 26.13 -4.44 -26.13
C LEU A 72 26.59 -5.88 -26.33
N VAL A 73 25.70 -6.87 -26.16
CA VAL A 73 26.05 -8.27 -26.36
C VAL A 73 26.15 -8.53 -27.86
N PRO A 74 27.34 -8.83 -28.39
CA PRO A 74 27.51 -9.05 -29.82
C PRO A 74 26.65 -10.23 -30.24
N SER A 75 25.78 -9.99 -31.23
CA SER A 75 24.87 -11.00 -31.77
C SER A 75 25.55 -11.90 -32.80
N ASP A 76 26.88 -11.80 -32.98
CA ASP A 76 27.58 -12.53 -34.02
C ASP A 76 27.65 -14.03 -33.64
N THR A 77 26.75 -14.78 -34.25
CA THR A 77 26.32 -16.15 -33.97
C THR A 77 27.35 -17.22 -34.33
N ARG A 78 28.61 -16.85 -34.58
CA ARG A 78 29.61 -17.78 -35.10
C ARG A 78 30.37 -18.56 -34.03
N SER A 79 30.33 -18.12 -32.77
CA SER A 79 30.78 -18.93 -31.65
C SER A 79 29.57 -19.58 -30.96
N GLU A 80 29.38 -20.88 -31.15
CA GLU A 80 28.43 -21.69 -30.37
C GLU A 80 28.86 -21.85 -28.90
N GLU A 81 29.40 -20.81 -28.27
CA GLU A 81 29.75 -20.90 -26.86
C GLU A 81 28.45 -20.89 -26.03
N PRO A 82 28.14 -21.99 -25.31
CA PRO A 82 26.91 -22.09 -24.53
C PRO A 82 26.80 -21.00 -23.47
N MET A 83 27.93 -20.44 -23.04
CA MET A 83 28.00 -19.36 -22.06
C MET A 83 27.42 -18.05 -22.59
N VAL A 84 27.71 -17.65 -23.84
CA VAL A 84 27.19 -16.41 -24.43
C VAL A 84 25.67 -16.51 -24.62
N LYS A 85 25.18 -17.68 -25.02
CA LYS A 85 23.74 -17.98 -25.12
C LYS A 85 23.05 -17.90 -23.76
N ALA A 86 23.67 -18.45 -22.71
CA ALA A 86 23.15 -18.37 -21.35
C ALA A 86 23.10 -16.92 -20.84
N ILE A 87 24.15 -16.12 -21.09
CA ILE A 87 24.19 -14.70 -20.72
C ILE A 87 23.07 -13.93 -21.43
N SER A 88 22.93 -14.10 -22.75
CA SER A 88 21.87 -13.46 -23.53
C SER A 88 20.47 -13.83 -22.98
N ALA A 89 20.24 -15.12 -22.72
CA ALA A 89 18.98 -15.58 -22.14
C ALA A 89 18.70 -14.97 -20.75
N LEU A 90 19.70 -14.93 -19.87
CA LEU A 90 19.57 -14.32 -18.53
C LEU A 90 19.25 -12.82 -18.59
N LEU A 91 19.85 -12.09 -19.54
CA LEU A 91 19.59 -10.67 -19.75
C LEU A 91 18.17 -10.44 -20.31
N VAL A 92 17.73 -11.26 -21.26
CA VAL A 92 16.36 -11.19 -21.80
C VAL A 92 15.33 -11.50 -20.72
N ILE A 93 15.56 -12.54 -19.91
CA ILE A 93 14.68 -12.90 -18.78
C ILE A 93 14.62 -11.74 -17.78
N GLY A 94 15.78 -11.15 -17.42
CA GLY A 94 15.83 -9.96 -16.55
C GLY A 94 14.96 -8.83 -17.07
N LEU A 95 15.14 -8.45 -18.34
CA LEU A 95 14.39 -7.40 -19.02
C LEU A 95 12.88 -7.65 -19.06
N LEU A 96 12.48 -8.89 -19.36
CA LEU A 96 11.06 -9.28 -19.36
C LEU A 96 10.45 -9.18 -17.97
N LEU A 97 11.17 -9.60 -16.93
CA LEU A 97 10.68 -9.47 -15.56
C LEU A 97 10.64 -8.02 -15.08
N SER A 98 11.64 -7.20 -15.40
CA SER A 98 11.65 -5.77 -15.05
C SER A 98 10.53 -4.99 -15.73
N SER A 99 10.26 -5.28 -17.01
CA SER A 99 9.13 -4.68 -17.73
C SER A 99 7.77 -5.17 -17.22
N PHE A 100 7.62 -6.48 -16.94
CA PHE A 100 6.40 -7.03 -16.37
C PHE A 100 6.14 -6.51 -14.94
N GLY A 101 7.20 -6.38 -14.14
CA GLY A 101 7.17 -5.76 -12.82
C GLY A 101 6.69 -4.31 -12.89
N ALA A 102 7.19 -3.52 -13.85
CA ALA A 102 6.75 -2.15 -14.07
C ALA A 102 5.25 -2.07 -14.42
N VAL A 103 4.79 -2.89 -15.38
CA VAL A 103 3.38 -2.93 -15.79
C VAL A 103 2.48 -3.35 -14.63
N THR A 104 2.88 -4.37 -13.88
CA THR A 104 2.10 -4.87 -12.74
C THR A 104 2.03 -3.84 -11.61
N ALA A 105 3.12 -3.10 -11.35
CA ALA A 105 3.13 -2.02 -10.36
C ALA A 105 2.21 -0.85 -10.77
N LEU A 106 2.25 -0.44 -12.03
CA LEU A 106 1.36 0.62 -12.54
C LEU A 106 -0.10 0.16 -12.56
N LEU A 107 -0.37 -1.11 -12.88
CA LEU A 107 -1.70 -1.68 -12.83
C LEU A 107 -2.22 -1.75 -11.39
N ALA A 108 -1.37 -2.12 -10.42
CA ALA A 108 -1.71 -2.10 -9.01
C ALA A 108 -2.03 -0.68 -8.53
N ALA A 109 -1.20 0.31 -8.87
CA ALA A 109 -1.48 1.72 -8.57
C ALA A 109 -2.83 2.18 -9.13
N ARG A 110 -3.10 1.85 -10.40
CA ARG A 110 -4.37 2.18 -11.05
C ARG A 110 -5.57 1.47 -10.42
N TRP A 111 -5.39 0.21 -10.00
CA TRP A 111 -6.44 -0.55 -9.33
C TRP A 111 -6.77 0.04 -7.96
N PHE A 112 -5.77 0.48 -7.19
CA PHE A 112 -5.99 1.20 -5.93
C PHE A 112 -6.63 2.58 -6.11
N ASP A 113 -6.35 3.27 -7.22
CA ASP A 113 -7.03 4.51 -7.58
C ASP A 113 -8.51 4.30 -7.94
N LEU A 114 -8.84 3.13 -8.50
CA LEU A 114 -10.21 2.76 -8.88
C LEU A 114 -11.07 2.36 -7.68
N LEU A 115 -10.45 1.92 -6.57
CA LEU A 115 -11.13 1.47 -5.36
C LEU A 115 -11.89 2.59 -4.59
N LYS A 116 -12.09 3.78 -5.16
CA LYS A 116 -12.66 4.96 -4.46
C LYS A 116 -14.13 4.78 -4.06
N GLY A 117 -14.49 5.38 -2.92
CA GLY A 117 -15.86 5.46 -2.41
C GLY A 117 -16.14 4.47 -1.27
N ASP A 118 -17.34 3.91 -1.26
CA ASP A 118 -17.87 3.04 -0.20
C ASP A 118 -17.02 1.78 0.04
N GLU A 119 -16.29 1.30 -0.99
CA GLU A 119 -15.42 0.13 -0.87
C GLU A 119 -14.17 0.41 -0.01
N VAL A 120 -13.62 1.64 -0.05
CA VAL A 120 -12.51 2.05 0.83
C VAL A 120 -13.00 2.08 2.27
N GLU A 121 -14.19 2.62 2.51
CA GLU A 121 -14.76 2.74 3.85
C GLU A 121 -15.02 1.36 4.47
N LEU A 122 -15.51 0.41 3.67
CA LEU A 122 -15.64 -0.99 4.08
C LEU A 122 -14.28 -1.65 4.39
N LEU A 123 -13.25 -1.37 3.59
CA LEU A 123 -11.91 -1.92 3.79
C LEU A 123 -11.26 -1.35 5.06
N ASN A 124 -11.39 -0.04 5.27
CA ASN A 124 -10.91 0.68 6.44
C ASN A 124 -11.60 0.19 7.71
N HIS A 125 -12.91 -0.01 7.66
CA HIS A 125 -13.65 -0.62 8.77
C HIS A 125 -13.09 -2.00 9.10
N ARG A 126 -12.84 -2.85 8.10
CA ARG A 126 -12.26 -4.19 8.31
C ARG A 126 -10.84 -4.15 8.87
N TRP A 127 -10.00 -3.22 8.42
CA TRP A 127 -8.65 -3.03 8.96
C TRP A 127 -8.66 -2.46 10.38
N ALA A 128 -9.59 -1.56 10.70
CA ALA A 128 -9.82 -1.09 12.06
C ALA A 128 -10.25 -2.25 12.98
N CYS A 129 -11.20 -3.08 12.54
CA CYS A 129 -11.60 -4.29 13.27
C CYS A 129 -10.45 -5.29 13.44
N ALA A 130 -9.63 -5.52 12.41
CA ALA A 130 -8.49 -6.42 12.48
C ALA A 130 -7.42 -5.92 13.47
N ARG A 131 -7.18 -4.61 13.53
CA ARG A 131 -6.30 -3.97 14.52
C ARG A 131 -6.87 -4.08 15.94
N ALA A 132 -8.16 -3.83 16.12
CA ALA A 132 -8.83 -3.93 17.42
C ALA A 132 -8.90 -5.38 17.94
N GLY A 133 -9.09 -6.36 17.05
CA GLY A 133 -9.09 -7.78 17.39
C GLY A 133 -7.75 -8.31 17.93
N PHE A 134 -6.65 -7.62 17.65
CA PHE A 134 -5.35 -7.94 18.25
C PHE A 134 -5.16 -7.38 19.66
N SER A 135 -5.92 -6.36 20.06
CA SER A 135 -5.81 -5.71 21.37
C SER A 135 -6.76 -6.25 22.44
N HIS A 136 -7.81 -7.00 22.07
CA HIS A 136 -8.74 -7.58 23.04
C HIS A 136 -8.94 -9.09 22.89
N SER A 137 -7.99 -9.84 23.47
CA SER A 137 -8.29 -11.13 24.12
C SER A 137 -8.91 -10.95 25.52
N GLY A 138 -9.46 -9.77 25.83
CA GLY A 138 -10.12 -9.54 27.12
C GLY A 138 -10.56 -8.10 27.32
N TYR A 139 -11.61 -7.68 26.62
CA TYR A 139 -12.67 -6.77 27.09
C TYR A 139 -13.48 -6.31 25.88
N VAL A 140 -14.76 -6.68 25.84
CA VAL A 140 -15.74 -6.06 24.93
C VAL A 140 -16.38 -4.91 25.72
N PRO A 141 -16.13 -3.63 25.39
CA PRO A 141 -16.87 -2.55 26.00
C PRO A 141 -18.30 -2.57 25.43
N SER A 142 -19.22 -3.11 26.21
CA SER A 142 -20.66 -3.04 25.98
C SER A 142 -21.11 -1.59 26.19
N ASN A 143 -21.06 -0.76 25.14
CA ASN A 143 -21.58 0.59 25.20
C ASN A 143 -22.75 0.77 24.23
N HIS A 144 -23.89 1.09 24.83
CA HIS A 144 -25.24 1.33 24.30
C HIS A 144 -25.40 2.37 23.17
N GLN A 145 -24.34 2.77 22.47
CA GLN A 145 -24.33 3.92 21.55
C GLN A 145 -24.24 3.52 20.07
N GLU A 146 -24.73 2.33 19.74
CA GLU A 146 -24.96 1.86 18.37
C GLU A 146 -26.46 1.68 18.07
N ARG A 147 -27.34 2.28 18.89
CA ARG A 147 -28.81 2.14 18.78
C ARG A 147 -29.54 3.25 18.03
N GLN A 148 -28.84 4.23 17.44
CA GLN A 148 -29.53 5.34 16.75
C GLN A 148 -29.19 5.52 15.27
N LEU A 149 -28.16 4.88 14.73
CA LEU A 149 -27.97 4.82 13.27
C LEU A 149 -28.34 3.46 12.66
N ASP A 150 -28.95 2.56 13.44
CA ASP A 150 -29.40 1.24 12.98
C ASP A 150 -30.93 1.19 12.75
N ASN A 151 -31.67 2.19 13.21
CA ASN A 151 -33.14 2.19 13.14
C ASN A 151 -33.72 2.49 11.74
N THR A 152 -32.89 2.67 10.71
CA THR A 152 -33.39 2.90 9.34
C THR A 152 -32.93 1.84 8.34
N PHE A 153 -32.09 0.88 8.74
CA PHE A 153 -31.69 -0.23 7.86
C PHE A 153 -31.90 -1.63 8.46
N GLU A 154 -32.41 -1.73 9.70
CA GLU A 154 -32.80 -3.00 10.30
C GLU A 154 -34.30 -3.31 10.08
N TYR A 155 -34.75 -3.33 8.81
CA TYR A 155 -36.01 -4.00 8.46
C TYR A 155 -35.74 -5.13 7.48
N THR A 156 -36.04 -6.34 7.97
CA THR A 156 -36.20 -7.60 7.21
C THR A 156 -34.99 -8.53 7.15
N TYR A 157 -34.54 -9.04 8.30
CA TYR A 157 -34.26 -10.49 8.42
C TYR A 157 -34.06 -10.90 9.89
N LYS A 158 -35.17 -11.08 10.63
CA LYS A 158 -35.18 -11.78 11.92
C LYS A 158 -36.14 -12.96 11.82
N GLY A 159 -35.72 -13.97 11.07
CA GLY A 159 -36.27 -15.32 11.14
C GLY A 159 -35.25 -16.21 11.83
N ASN A 160 -35.60 -16.76 13.00
CA ASN A 160 -34.76 -17.68 13.76
C ASN A 160 -34.37 -18.90 12.91
N LEU A 161 -33.17 -18.92 12.33
CA LEU A 161 -32.55 -20.13 11.81
C LEU A 161 -31.20 -20.38 12.50
N PRO A 162 -30.96 -21.60 13.05
CA PRO A 162 -29.65 -22.05 13.52
C PRO A 162 -28.57 -22.15 12.41
N ASN A 163 -28.91 -21.76 11.17
CA ASN A 163 -28.02 -21.69 10.01
C ASN A 163 -27.32 -20.33 9.83
N ASP A 164 -27.74 -19.28 10.53
CA ASP A 164 -27.17 -17.94 10.34
C ASP A 164 -25.76 -17.78 10.92
N SER A 165 -25.37 -18.62 11.89
CA SER A 165 -24.00 -18.69 12.40
C SER A 165 -23.07 -19.37 11.40
N ILE A 166 -23.50 -20.49 10.82
CA ILE A 166 -22.74 -21.25 9.83
C ILE A 166 -22.52 -20.40 8.57
N MET A 167 -23.55 -19.69 8.10
CA MET A 167 -23.41 -18.84 6.91
C MET A 167 -22.44 -17.67 7.14
N ARG A 168 -22.46 -17.05 8.33
CA ARG A 168 -21.49 -16.03 8.73
C ARG A 168 -20.06 -16.56 8.80
N GLU A 169 -19.84 -17.77 9.28
CA GLU A 169 -18.51 -18.39 9.30
C GLU A 169 -17.97 -18.69 7.90
N ILE A 170 -18.84 -19.17 6.99
CA ILE A 170 -18.46 -19.41 5.59
C ILE A 170 -18.09 -18.10 4.89
N GLU A 171 -18.89 -17.04 5.11
CA GLU A 171 -18.62 -15.73 4.52
C GLU A 171 -17.31 -15.13 5.05
N ASN A 172 -17.06 -15.22 6.37
CA ASN A 172 -15.80 -14.80 6.98
C ASN A 172 -14.59 -15.58 6.44
N CYS A 173 -14.71 -16.91 6.25
CA CYS A 173 -13.65 -17.73 5.65
C CYS A 173 -13.35 -17.30 4.20
N LYS A 174 -14.39 -17.05 3.39
CA LYS A 174 -14.25 -16.59 2.01
C LYS A 174 -13.56 -15.23 1.93
N LEU A 175 -13.95 -14.32 2.82
CA LEU A 175 -13.33 -13.00 2.99
C LEU A 175 -11.85 -13.10 3.33
N LYS A 176 -11.51 -13.91 4.33
CA LYS A 176 -10.15 -14.10 4.81
C LYS A 176 -9.26 -14.64 3.70
N ARG A 177 -9.74 -15.64 2.96
CA ARG A 177 -9.01 -16.19 1.81
C ARG A 177 -8.81 -15.15 0.71
N ARG A 178 -9.85 -14.37 0.37
CA ARG A 178 -9.76 -13.31 -0.64
C ARG A 178 -8.73 -12.24 -0.25
N ASN A 179 -8.76 -11.78 1.01
CA ASN A 179 -7.82 -10.77 1.49
C ASN A 179 -6.39 -11.30 1.51
N TRP A 180 -6.20 -12.58 1.88
CA TRP A 180 -4.88 -13.22 1.81
C TRP A 180 -4.36 -13.35 0.37
N ILE A 181 -5.23 -13.73 -0.57
CA ILE A 181 -4.89 -13.77 -2.00
C ILE A 181 -4.53 -12.36 -2.49
N LEU A 182 -5.31 -11.35 -2.12
CA LEU A 182 -5.06 -9.96 -2.51
C LEU A 182 -3.72 -9.46 -1.95
N ALA A 183 -3.44 -9.71 -0.68
CA ALA A 183 -2.16 -9.37 -0.06
C ALA A 183 -0.98 -10.07 -0.76
N LYS A 184 -1.12 -11.36 -1.10
CA LYS A 184 -0.12 -12.08 -1.89
C LYS A 184 0.05 -11.48 -3.28
N LEU A 185 -1.04 -11.14 -3.96
CA LEU A 185 -1.03 -10.54 -5.29
C LEU A 185 -0.32 -9.18 -5.31
N MET A 186 -0.45 -8.39 -4.24
CA MET A 186 0.27 -7.11 -4.10
C MET A 186 1.79 -7.29 -3.94
N LEU A 187 2.22 -8.43 -3.40
CA LEU A 187 3.64 -8.74 -3.21
C LEU A 187 4.29 -9.32 -4.47
N VAL A 188 3.50 -9.81 -5.42
CA VAL A 188 3.97 -10.41 -6.68
C VAL A 188 4.79 -9.45 -7.56
N PRO A 189 4.36 -8.21 -7.88
CA PRO A 189 5.17 -7.28 -8.67
C PRO A 189 6.54 -7.01 -8.06
N PHE A 190 6.60 -6.92 -6.74
CA PHE A 190 7.86 -6.74 -6.03
C PHE A 190 8.83 -7.92 -6.25
N GLN A 191 8.33 -9.16 -6.14
CA GLN A 191 9.14 -10.35 -6.40
C GLN A 191 9.66 -10.42 -7.83
N PHE A 192 8.84 -10.03 -8.82
CA PHE A 192 9.26 -9.99 -10.22
C PHE A 192 10.40 -8.99 -10.44
N ILE A 193 10.31 -7.80 -9.86
CA ILE A 193 11.36 -6.76 -9.99
C ILE A 193 12.65 -7.23 -9.34
N VAL A 194 12.57 -7.79 -8.13
CA VAL A 194 13.74 -8.30 -7.40
C VAL A 194 14.41 -9.43 -8.18
N PHE A 195 13.63 -10.40 -8.68
CA PHE A 195 14.19 -11.51 -9.47
C PHE A 195 14.76 -11.02 -10.80
N GLY A 196 14.08 -10.09 -11.49
CA GLY A 196 14.57 -9.47 -12.73
C GLY A 196 15.93 -8.80 -12.52
N TYR A 197 16.03 -7.98 -11.47
CA TYR A 197 17.27 -7.34 -11.05
C TYR A 197 18.39 -8.35 -10.78
N TYR A 198 18.15 -9.42 -10.00
CA TYR A 198 19.18 -10.43 -9.74
C TYR A 198 19.60 -11.21 -10.99
N SER A 199 18.64 -11.55 -11.87
CA SER A 199 18.93 -12.20 -13.15
C SER A 199 19.82 -11.32 -14.02
N PHE A 200 19.51 -10.03 -14.10
CA PHE A 200 20.30 -9.05 -14.85
C PHE A 200 21.72 -8.88 -14.29
N ILE A 201 21.84 -8.67 -12.97
CA ILE A 201 23.13 -8.53 -12.28
C ILE A 201 24.01 -9.76 -12.49
N THR A 202 23.41 -10.96 -12.43
CA THR A 202 24.10 -12.21 -12.71
C THR A 202 24.57 -12.26 -14.17
N GLY A 203 23.71 -11.90 -15.12
CA GLY A 203 24.04 -11.83 -16.55
C GLY A 203 25.21 -10.87 -16.85
N ILE A 204 25.17 -9.65 -16.30
CA ILE A 204 26.25 -8.66 -16.45
C ILE A 204 27.54 -9.11 -15.80
N THR A 205 27.46 -9.74 -14.63
CA THR A 205 28.64 -10.28 -13.95
C THR A 205 29.31 -11.34 -14.82
N LEU A 206 28.55 -12.32 -15.30
CA LEU A 206 29.06 -13.37 -16.19
C LEU A 206 29.64 -12.80 -17.48
N TYR A 207 28.98 -11.81 -18.08
CA TYR A 207 29.48 -11.11 -19.26
C TYR A 207 30.82 -10.43 -18.99
N THR A 208 30.92 -9.69 -17.89
CA THR A 208 32.14 -8.95 -17.54
C THR A 208 33.31 -9.90 -17.32
N TRP A 209 33.10 -11.01 -16.61
CA TRP A 209 34.14 -12.03 -16.41
C TRP A 209 34.60 -12.69 -17.71
N ARG A 210 33.73 -12.79 -18.72
CA ARG A 210 34.06 -13.45 -19.99
C ARG A 210 34.84 -12.56 -20.95
N PHE A 211 34.54 -11.26 -20.97
CA PHE A 211 35.04 -10.33 -22.00
C PHE A 211 36.04 -9.28 -21.49
N GLN A 212 36.07 -9.00 -20.17
CA GLN A 212 36.96 -7.99 -19.59
C GLN A 212 38.18 -8.63 -18.92
N PRO A 213 39.31 -7.91 -18.79
CA PRO A 213 40.44 -8.37 -18.02
C PRO A 213 40.05 -8.58 -16.55
N VAL A 214 40.69 -9.54 -15.89
CA VAL A 214 40.35 -10.01 -14.53
C VAL A 214 40.27 -8.87 -13.51
N GLY A 215 41.15 -7.88 -13.60
CA GLY A 215 41.13 -6.72 -12.70
C GLY A 215 39.87 -5.88 -12.82
N THR A 216 39.43 -5.58 -14.05
CA THR A 216 38.19 -4.83 -14.31
C THR A 216 36.97 -5.64 -13.87
N ALA A 217 36.96 -6.94 -14.16
CA ALA A 217 35.88 -7.83 -13.73
C ALA A 217 35.74 -7.86 -12.19
N ALA A 218 36.85 -7.99 -11.46
CA ALA A 218 36.86 -7.99 -10.01
C ALA A 218 36.40 -6.64 -9.43
N ALA A 219 36.82 -5.51 -10.01
CA ALA A 219 36.34 -4.20 -9.58
C ALA A 219 34.83 -4.04 -9.80
N CYS A 220 34.32 -4.44 -10.97
CA CYS A 220 32.90 -4.39 -11.29
C CYS A 220 32.06 -5.28 -10.36
N THR A 221 32.53 -6.48 -10.00
CA THR A 221 31.79 -7.34 -9.06
C THR A 221 31.74 -6.77 -7.66
N ILE A 222 32.83 -6.17 -7.16
CA ILE A 222 32.83 -5.51 -5.86
C ILE A 222 31.80 -4.37 -5.85
N ILE A 223 31.83 -3.49 -6.85
CA ILE A 223 30.88 -2.37 -6.96
C ILE A 223 29.44 -2.89 -7.00
N THR A 224 29.20 -3.95 -7.78
CA THR A 224 27.88 -4.56 -7.95
C THR A 224 27.36 -5.20 -6.66
N ILE A 225 28.23 -5.91 -5.93
CA ILE A 225 27.90 -6.53 -4.64
C ILE A 225 27.62 -5.44 -3.61
N THR A 226 28.48 -4.42 -3.49
CA THR A 226 28.27 -3.29 -2.58
C THR A 226 26.96 -2.56 -2.90
N GLY A 227 26.68 -2.27 -4.17
CA GLY A 227 25.42 -1.66 -4.59
C GLY A 227 24.21 -2.52 -4.21
N THR A 228 24.28 -3.83 -4.44
CA THR A 228 23.21 -4.76 -4.07
C THR A 228 22.99 -4.81 -2.56
N ILE A 229 24.06 -4.83 -1.75
CA ILE A 229 23.96 -4.77 -0.29
C ILE A 229 23.27 -3.47 0.14
N VAL A 230 23.65 -2.32 -0.42
CA VAL A 230 23.03 -1.03 -0.10
C VAL A 230 21.55 -1.04 -0.45
N VAL A 231 21.16 -1.55 -1.63
CA VAL A 231 19.75 -1.67 -2.04
C VAL A 231 18.97 -2.56 -1.08
N VAL A 232 19.52 -3.72 -0.70
CA VAL A 232 18.87 -4.63 0.26
C VAL A 232 18.76 -3.99 1.64
N CYS A 233 19.81 -3.31 2.12
CA CYS A 233 19.78 -2.61 3.40
C CYS A 233 18.75 -1.49 3.41
N LEU A 234 18.68 -0.66 2.35
CA LEU A 234 17.66 0.38 2.22
C LEU A 234 16.25 -0.22 2.17
N HIS A 235 16.09 -1.37 1.51
CA HIS A 235 14.80 -2.04 1.42
C HIS A 235 14.35 -2.63 2.77
N LEU A 236 15.26 -3.31 3.47
CA LEU A 236 15.02 -3.83 4.82
C LEU A 236 14.76 -2.69 5.81
N ASP A 237 15.44 -1.55 5.67
CA ASP A 237 15.22 -0.37 6.50
C ASP A 237 13.84 0.23 6.25
N PHE A 238 13.36 0.23 5.00
CA PHE A 238 12.00 0.68 4.69
C PHE A 238 10.93 -0.24 5.32
N GLU A 239 11.10 -1.56 5.25
CA GLU A 239 10.18 -2.51 5.90
C GLU A 239 10.26 -2.43 7.42
N THR A 240 11.46 -2.38 7.98
CA THR A 240 11.66 -2.33 9.44
C THR A 240 11.24 -0.99 10.01
N MET A 241 11.60 0.15 9.43
CA MET A 241 11.13 1.46 9.88
C MET A 241 9.63 1.62 9.66
N GLY A 242 9.05 1.12 8.56
CA GLY A 242 7.61 1.15 8.35
C GLY A 242 6.85 0.35 9.41
N ALA A 243 7.31 -0.86 9.72
CA ALA A 243 6.72 -1.72 10.74
C ALA A 243 6.96 -1.21 12.17
N LEU A 244 8.18 -0.74 12.48
CA LEU A 244 8.54 -0.22 13.80
C LEU A 244 7.90 1.12 14.09
N ASN A 245 7.71 1.99 13.09
CA ASN A 245 7.04 3.27 13.30
C ASN A 245 5.53 3.09 13.54
N GLN A 246 4.92 2.02 13.04
CA GLN A 246 3.55 1.62 13.43
C GLN A 246 3.49 0.88 14.78
N MET A 247 4.57 0.23 15.22
CA MET A 247 4.63 -0.47 16.52
C MET A 247 5.18 0.37 17.67
N SER A 248 5.75 1.56 17.40
CA SER A 248 6.21 2.50 18.42
C SER A 248 5.01 3.21 19.07
N PHE A 249 4.22 2.44 19.80
CA PHE A 249 3.35 2.99 20.82
C PHE A 249 4.23 3.72 21.82
N ARG A 250 4.14 5.06 21.81
CA ARG A 250 4.61 5.94 22.89
C ARG A 250 4.24 5.29 24.22
N ARG A 251 5.25 4.81 24.96
CA ARG A 251 5.09 4.54 26.40
C ARG A 251 4.51 5.80 27.03
N PRO A 252 3.35 5.75 27.70
CA PRO A 252 2.95 6.84 28.56
C PRO A 252 4.01 6.95 29.65
N ARG A 253 4.67 8.11 29.71
CA ARG A 253 5.48 8.46 30.88
C ARG A 253 4.50 8.68 32.02
N LEU A 254 4.60 7.82 33.03
CA LEU A 254 4.05 8.03 34.37
C LEU A 254 4.78 9.20 35.03
#